data_AF-I4ECG0-F1
#
_entry.id   AF-I4ECG0-F1
#
_cell.length_a   1.000
_cell.length_b   1.000
_cell.length_c   1.000
_cell.angle_alpha   90.00
_cell.angle_beta   90.00
_cell.angle_gamma   90.00
#
_symmetry.space_group_name_H-M   'P 1'
#
loop_
_entity.id
_entity.type
_entity.pdbx_description
1 polymer ?
#
loop_
_entity_poly.entity_id
_entity_poly.type
_entity_poly.pdbx_seq_one_letter_code
_entity_poly.pdbx_strand_id
1 'polypeptide(L)'
;MAHQSHTASTAHAGQVASTEQALHAAHAEHDAHAGHAVDHAGHVDLFRRRFWITLLLAIPVILYSEMVQHWLGFTSPAFPGSALIAPGLGTIIFLYGGSVFLRGGWDELKTRTPGMMLLISLAISVAFIASAATSLGFFDLEFWWELALLIVIMLLGHWQEMRALGQAQGALSALAVLLPDEASASPMTAAIPSRSPTSGPAMSCWCALVRACRPMARSSMGGRTSTSR
;
A
#
# COMPACT_ATOMS: atom_id res chain seq x y z
N MET A 1 7.32 -56.92 -24.41
CA MET A 1 5.91 -56.44 -24.45
C MET A 1 5.35 -56.46 -23.03
N ALA A 2 4.50 -55.48 -22.72
CA ALA A 2 3.75 -55.24 -21.47
C ALA A 2 4.41 -54.35 -20.41
N HIS A 3 4.07 -53.06 -20.51
CA HIS A 3 4.09 -52.03 -19.46
C HIS A 3 3.12 -52.37 -18.32
N GLN A 4 3.46 -51.98 -17.09
CA GLN A 4 2.48 -51.69 -16.04
C GLN A 4 2.91 -50.47 -15.25
N SER A 5 2.10 -49.43 -15.38
CA SER A 5 2.17 -48.11 -14.77
C SER A 5 1.56 -48.12 -13.38
N HIS A 6 2.27 -47.55 -12.40
CA HIS A 6 1.66 -47.08 -11.15
C HIS A 6 1.99 -45.60 -10.95
N THR A 7 0.98 -44.78 -11.22
CA THR A 7 0.84 -43.40 -10.78
C THR A 7 0.11 -43.40 -9.44
N ALA A 8 0.67 -42.74 -8.42
CA ALA A 8 -0.06 -42.34 -7.22
C ALA A 8 0.36 -40.92 -6.86
N SER A 9 -0.46 -39.98 -7.31
CA SER A 9 -0.42 -38.57 -6.96
C SER A 9 -0.76 -38.41 -5.48
N THR A 10 0.18 -37.94 -4.66
CA THR A 10 -0.09 -37.49 -3.29
C THR A 10 -0.44 -36.01 -3.34
N ALA A 11 -1.67 -35.70 -2.92
CA ALA A 11 -2.23 -34.37 -2.88
C ALA A 11 -1.53 -33.50 -1.82
N HIS A 12 -0.83 -32.45 -2.25
CA HIS A 12 -0.52 -31.28 -1.44
C HIS A 12 -1.70 -30.30 -1.52
N ALA A 13 -2.62 -30.38 -0.57
CA ALA A 13 -3.65 -29.36 -0.36
C ALA A 13 -3.41 -28.73 1.02
N GLY A 14 -2.89 -27.49 1.04
CA GLY A 14 -2.77 -26.73 2.29
C GLY A 14 -1.64 -25.72 2.41
N GLN A 15 -1.14 -25.10 1.33
CA GLN A 15 -0.22 -23.95 1.43
C GLN A 15 -0.42 -22.99 0.26
N VAL A 16 -1.53 -22.25 0.24
CA VAL A 16 -1.70 -21.09 -0.67
C VAL A 16 -2.24 -19.83 0.02
N ALA A 17 -2.47 -19.86 1.34
CA ALA A 17 -3.01 -18.71 2.07
C ALA A 17 -1.95 -17.84 2.76
N SER A 18 -0.65 -18.10 2.59
CA SER A 18 0.43 -17.36 3.28
C SER A 18 1.34 -16.54 2.35
N THR A 19 1.17 -16.62 1.03
CA THR A 19 2.08 -15.96 0.08
C THR A 19 1.64 -14.52 -0.24
N GLU A 20 0.35 -14.20 -0.20
CA GLU A 20 -0.14 -12.82 -0.43
C GLU A 20 0.09 -11.91 0.78
N GLN A 21 0.05 -12.45 2.00
CA GLN A 21 0.34 -11.69 3.22
C GLN A 21 1.85 -11.43 3.42
N ALA A 22 2.72 -12.29 2.86
CA ALA A 22 4.17 -12.08 2.88
C ALA A 22 4.63 -11.00 1.89
N LEU A 23 3.91 -10.79 0.78
CA LEU A 23 4.27 -9.79 -0.22
C LEU A 23 3.96 -8.35 0.24
N HIS A 24 2.92 -8.17 1.06
CA HIS A 24 2.60 -6.86 1.66
C HIS A 24 3.41 -6.53 2.92
N ALA A 25 3.99 -7.53 3.60
CA ALA A 25 4.88 -7.31 4.75
C ALA A 25 6.33 -7.01 4.34
N ALA A 26 6.77 -7.50 3.18
CA ALA A 26 8.13 -7.30 2.68
C ALA A 26 8.46 -5.84 2.30
N HIS A 27 7.44 -5.00 2.08
CA HIS A 27 7.64 -3.56 1.84
C HIS A 27 7.77 -2.73 3.13
N ALA A 28 7.48 -3.29 4.31
CA ALA A 28 7.54 -2.55 5.58
C ALA A 28 8.84 -2.78 6.38
N GLU A 29 9.61 -3.83 6.06
CA GLU A 29 10.80 -4.21 6.85
C GLU A 29 12.13 -3.58 6.40
N HIS A 30 12.15 -2.83 5.30
CA HIS A 30 13.39 -2.21 4.81
C HIS A 30 13.67 -0.79 5.34
N ASP A 31 12.72 -0.16 6.05
CA ASP A 31 12.89 1.18 6.65
C ASP A 31 13.46 1.16 8.09
N ALA A 32 13.72 -0.02 8.66
CA ALA A 32 14.11 -0.17 10.07
C ALA A 32 15.59 0.13 10.39
N HIS A 33 16.39 0.59 9.42
CA HIS A 33 17.82 0.87 9.63
C HIS A 33 18.19 2.36 9.75
N ALA A 34 17.23 3.28 9.70
CA ALA A 34 17.46 4.69 9.98
C ALA A 34 17.33 5.02 11.47
N GLY A 35 18.33 4.65 12.27
CA GLY A 35 18.68 5.28 13.56
C GLY A 35 17.65 5.23 14.69
N HIS A 36 17.93 4.40 15.71
CA HIS A 36 17.44 4.49 17.10
C HIS A 36 16.04 5.08 17.31
N ALA A 37 15.01 4.22 17.35
CA ALA A 37 13.75 4.37 18.09
C ALA A 37 13.38 5.82 18.49
N VAL A 38 13.12 6.67 17.49
CA VAL A 38 12.49 7.98 17.70
C VAL A 38 11.01 7.81 17.39
N ASP A 39 10.19 8.05 18.42
CA ASP A 39 8.74 8.29 18.40
C ASP A 39 8.10 8.37 17.00
N HIS A 40 7.28 7.37 16.64
CA HIS A 40 6.59 7.30 15.34
C HIS A 40 5.74 8.55 15.03
N ALA A 41 5.24 9.26 16.06
CA ALA A 41 4.48 10.49 15.88
C ALA A 41 5.34 11.63 15.30
N GLY A 42 6.61 11.73 15.72
CA GLY A 42 7.52 12.78 15.28
C GLY A 42 7.91 12.69 13.81
N HIS A 43 7.94 11.48 13.25
CA HIS A 43 8.32 11.25 11.85
C HIS A 43 7.23 11.73 10.89
N VAL A 44 5.95 11.44 11.18
CA VAL A 44 4.81 11.84 10.34
C VAL A 44 4.67 13.36 10.28
N ASP A 45 4.86 14.05 11.41
CA ASP A 45 4.76 15.51 11.48
C ASP A 45 5.89 16.21 10.71
N LEU A 46 7.09 15.64 10.70
CA LEU A 46 8.23 16.15 9.92
C LEU A 46 7.93 16.11 8.42
N PHE A 47 7.41 14.98 7.91
CA PHE A 47 7.02 14.85 6.50
C PHE A 47 5.86 15.77 6.13
N ARG A 48 4.84 15.88 7.00
CA ARG A 48 3.73 16.83 6.81
C ARG A 48 4.24 18.25 6.68
N ARG A 49 5.14 18.69 7.57
CA ARG A 49 5.69 20.04 7.55
C ARG A 49 6.51 20.31 6.28
N ARG A 50 7.37 19.36 5.88
CA ARG A 50 8.16 19.46 4.64
C ARG A 50 7.29 19.51 3.40
N PHE A 51 6.21 18.72 3.35
CA PHE A 51 5.24 18.75 2.26
C PHE A 51 4.63 20.16 2.13
N TRP A 52 4.09 20.72 3.21
CA TRP A 52 3.44 22.04 3.14
C TRP A 52 4.39 23.17 2.78
N ILE A 53 5.62 23.16 3.31
CA ILE A 53 6.64 24.14 2.95
C ILE A 53 6.99 24.01 1.47
N THR A 54 7.30 22.80 1.01
CA THR A 54 7.68 22.56 -0.40
C THR A 54 6.52 22.87 -1.35
N LEU A 55 5.28 22.55 -0.98
CA LEU A 55 4.09 22.90 -1.73
C LEU A 55 3.93 24.42 -1.86
N LEU A 56 4.11 25.16 -0.76
CA LEU A 56 4.04 26.62 -0.78
C LEU A 56 5.13 27.22 -1.68
N LEU A 57 6.33 26.66 -1.66
CA LEU A 57 7.43 27.07 -2.55
C LEU A 57 7.16 26.69 -4.02
N ALA A 58 6.46 25.60 -4.29
CA ALA A 58 6.14 25.16 -5.64
C ALA A 58 5.13 26.08 -6.34
N ILE A 59 4.21 26.71 -5.59
CA ILE A 59 3.20 27.63 -6.15
C ILE A 59 3.85 28.76 -6.99
N PRO A 60 4.77 29.58 -6.46
CA PRO A 60 5.41 30.62 -7.26
C PRO A 60 6.23 30.04 -8.43
N VAL A 61 6.86 28.87 -8.29
CA VAL A 61 7.57 28.23 -9.41
C VAL A 61 6.60 27.90 -10.55
N ILE A 62 5.43 27.36 -10.24
CA ILE A 62 4.40 27.01 -11.23
C ILE A 62 3.82 28.28 -11.88
N LEU A 63 3.57 29.34 -11.11
CA LEU A 63 3.01 30.59 -11.62
C LEU A 63 3.96 31.35 -12.56
N TYR A 64 5.27 31.20 -12.38
CA TYR A 64 6.28 31.82 -13.24
C TYR A 64 6.70 30.94 -14.44
N SER A 65 6.17 29.72 -14.58
CA SER A 65 6.44 28.86 -15.75
C SER A 65 5.74 29.37 -17.01
N GLU A 66 6.46 29.47 -18.12
CA GLU A 66 5.92 29.90 -19.42
C GLU A 66 4.86 28.93 -19.97
N MET A 67 5.09 27.63 -19.82
CA MET A 67 4.16 26.59 -20.29
C MET A 67 2.81 26.71 -19.57
N VAL A 68 2.85 26.93 -18.25
CA VAL A 68 1.65 27.08 -17.41
C VAL A 68 0.92 28.38 -17.74
N GLN A 69 1.66 29.48 -17.93
CA GLN A 69 1.12 30.78 -18.36
C GLN A 69 0.42 30.67 -19.72
N HIS A 70 1.01 29.96 -20.69
CA HIS A 70 0.43 29.75 -22.01
C HIS A 70 -0.91 28.99 -21.94
N TRP A 71 -0.98 27.92 -21.13
CA TRP A 71 -2.21 27.13 -20.98
C TRP A 71 -3.33 27.91 -20.29
N LEU A 72 -3.00 28.72 -19.28
CA LEU A 72 -3.97 29.47 -18.50
C LEU A 72 -4.26 30.87 -19.06
N GLY A 73 -3.56 31.29 -20.12
CA GLY A 73 -3.79 32.55 -20.82
C GLY A 73 -3.51 33.80 -19.99
N PHE A 74 -2.65 33.71 -18.97
CA PHE A 74 -2.22 34.85 -18.17
C PHE A 74 -0.72 35.10 -18.37
N THR A 75 -0.28 36.32 -18.08
CA THR A 75 1.14 36.68 -18.11
C THR A 75 1.53 37.21 -16.74
N SER A 76 2.55 36.61 -16.15
CA SER A 76 3.11 37.07 -14.89
C SER A 76 3.84 38.41 -15.09
N PRO A 77 3.79 39.34 -14.13
CA PRO A 77 4.50 40.61 -14.24
C PRO A 77 6.00 40.37 -14.44
N ALA A 78 6.54 40.81 -15.58
CA ALA A 78 7.96 40.72 -15.86
C ALA A 78 8.70 41.84 -15.12
N PHE A 79 9.72 41.48 -14.34
CA PHE A 79 10.61 42.41 -13.66
C PHE A 79 12.05 41.88 -13.74
N PRO A 80 13.08 42.74 -13.60
CA PRO A 80 14.46 42.29 -13.63
C PRO A 80 14.71 41.24 -12.56
N GLY A 81 14.93 39.99 -12.98
CA GLY A 81 15.14 38.83 -12.11
C GLY A 81 13.97 37.84 -12.03
N SER A 82 12.85 38.06 -12.71
CA SER A 82 11.73 37.09 -12.73
C SER A 82 12.14 35.72 -13.26
N ALA A 83 13.07 35.68 -14.23
CA ALA A 83 13.66 34.46 -14.77
C ALA A 83 14.47 33.63 -13.74
N LEU A 84 14.89 34.23 -12.62
CA LEU A 84 15.64 33.52 -11.58
C LEU A 84 14.73 32.89 -10.52
N ILE A 85 13.43 33.18 -10.55
CA ILE A 85 12.47 32.67 -9.55
C ILE A 85 12.36 31.16 -9.67
N ALA A 86 12.13 30.64 -10.88
CA ALA A 86 12.01 29.22 -11.15
C ALA A 86 13.29 28.44 -10.77
N PRO A 87 14.51 28.79 -11.26
CA PRO A 87 15.73 28.09 -10.87
C PRO A 87 16.11 28.28 -9.40
N GLY A 88 15.91 29.46 -8.84
CA GLY A 88 16.23 29.76 -7.45
C GLY A 88 15.37 28.95 -6.49
N LEU A 89 14.04 29.08 -6.61
CA LEU A 89 13.10 28.35 -5.75
C LEU A 89 13.09 26.85 -6.06
N GLY A 90 13.21 26.45 -7.33
CA GLY A 90 13.33 25.05 -7.74
C GLY A 90 14.55 24.37 -7.12
N THR A 91 15.69 25.04 -7.05
CA THR A 91 16.88 24.54 -6.34
C THR A 91 16.62 24.40 -4.84
N ILE A 92 15.94 25.36 -4.21
CA ILE A 92 15.57 25.26 -2.80
C ILE A 92 14.63 24.07 -2.57
N ILE A 93 13.64 23.85 -3.44
CA ILE A 93 12.74 22.69 -3.39
C ILE A 93 13.52 21.38 -3.52
N PHE A 94 14.46 21.29 -4.45
CA PHE A 94 15.33 20.13 -4.63
C PHE A 94 16.17 19.84 -3.38
N LEU A 95 16.85 20.85 -2.84
CA LEU A 95 17.71 20.68 -1.68
C LEU A 95 16.92 20.42 -0.39
N TYR A 96 15.81 21.14 -0.16
CA TYR A 96 15.03 21.02 1.06
C TYR A 96 14.08 19.83 1.00
N GLY A 97 13.18 19.82 0.02
CA GLY A 97 12.19 18.75 -0.17
C GLY A 97 12.82 17.44 -0.63
N GLY A 98 13.72 17.51 -1.62
CA GLY A 98 14.38 16.33 -2.18
C GLY A 98 15.40 15.65 -1.25
N SER A 99 15.93 16.36 -0.23
CA SER A 99 16.96 15.81 0.67
C SER A 99 16.59 14.48 1.32
N VAL A 100 15.30 14.25 1.60
CA VAL A 100 14.84 13.02 2.25
C VAL A 100 15.01 11.82 1.32
N PHE A 101 14.66 11.97 0.04
CA PHE A 101 14.83 10.91 -0.96
C PHE A 101 16.29 10.74 -1.35
N LEU A 102 17.05 11.83 -1.50
CA LEU A 102 18.47 11.78 -1.80
C LEU A 102 19.26 11.01 -0.75
N ARG A 103 18.95 11.21 0.53
CA ARG A 103 19.58 10.46 1.63
C ARG A 103 19.19 8.99 1.61
N GLY A 104 17.90 8.69 1.51
CA GLY A 104 17.43 7.29 1.44
C GLY A 104 18.01 6.53 0.24
N GLY A 105 18.01 7.15 -0.94
CA GLY A 105 18.61 6.57 -2.14
C GLY A 105 20.12 6.42 -2.05
N TRP A 106 20.83 7.34 -1.38
CA TRP A 106 22.27 7.22 -1.15
C TRP A 106 22.61 6.04 -0.25
N ASP A 107 21.82 5.84 0.81
CA ASP A 107 22.01 4.71 1.72
C ASP A 107 21.73 3.38 1.02
N GLU A 108 20.64 3.28 0.25
CA GLU A 108 20.31 2.10 -0.57
C GLU A 108 21.41 1.78 -1.61
N LEU A 109 21.96 2.82 -2.25
CA LEU A 109 23.06 2.67 -3.22
C LEU A 109 24.31 2.08 -2.55
N LYS A 110 24.60 2.52 -1.32
CA LYS A 110 25.75 2.06 -0.54
C LYS A 110 25.58 0.62 -0.06
N THR A 111 24.37 0.22 0.34
CA THR A 111 24.06 -1.15 0.77
C THR A 111 23.81 -2.10 -0.41
N ARG A 112 23.73 -1.58 -1.64
CA ARG A 112 23.45 -2.33 -2.88
C ARG A 112 22.14 -3.10 -2.84
N THR A 113 21.16 -2.56 -2.12
CA THR A 113 19.81 -3.09 -2.04
C THR A 113 18.88 -2.07 -2.69
N PRO A 114 18.66 -2.15 -4.02
CA PRO A 114 17.85 -1.16 -4.72
C PRO A 114 16.40 -1.24 -4.25
N GLY A 115 15.91 -0.15 -3.66
CA GLY A 115 14.55 -0.01 -3.17
C GLY A 115 13.79 1.12 -3.87
N MET A 116 12.68 1.52 -3.26
CA MET A 116 11.81 2.57 -3.77
C MET A 116 12.46 3.95 -3.68
N MET A 117 13.32 4.19 -2.67
CA MET A 117 13.93 5.50 -2.45
C MET A 117 15.03 5.80 -3.47
N LEU A 118 15.82 4.79 -3.88
CA LEU A 118 16.82 4.94 -4.93
C LEU A 118 16.20 5.39 -6.25
N LEU A 119 15.10 4.76 -6.67
CA LEU A 119 14.42 5.08 -7.93
C LEU A 119 13.90 6.52 -7.94
N ILE A 120 13.28 6.94 -6.83
CA ILE A 120 12.80 8.31 -6.66
C ILE A 120 13.97 9.29 -6.66
N SER A 121 15.03 9.01 -5.90
CA SER A 121 16.25 9.82 -5.84
C SER A 121 16.89 10.01 -7.22
N LEU A 122 16.94 8.95 -8.02
CA LEU A 122 17.45 9.01 -9.38
C LEU A 122 16.58 9.92 -10.25
N ALA A 123 15.26 9.76 -10.21
CA ALA A 123 14.34 10.56 -11.00
C ALA A 123 14.46 12.06 -10.69
N ILE A 124 14.47 12.44 -9.40
CA ILE A 124 14.63 13.86 -9.01
C ILE A 124 16.02 14.40 -9.36
N SER A 125 17.07 13.58 -9.30
CA SER A 125 18.43 14.00 -9.65
C SER A 125 18.58 14.26 -11.14
N VAL A 126 18.05 13.36 -11.98
CA VAL A 126 18.03 13.53 -13.44
C VAL A 126 17.21 14.76 -13.82
N ALA A 127 16.02 14.94 -13.24
CA ALA A 127 15.19 16.11 -13.47
C ALA A 127 15.89 17.42 -13.07
N PHE A 128 16.61 17.44 -11.94
CA PHE A 128 17.35 18.61 -11.49
C PHE A 128 18.51 18.95 -12.43
N ILE A 129 19.31 17.95 -12.84
CA ILE A 129 20.42 18.16 -13.77
C ILE A 129 19.91 18.67 -15.13
N ALA A 130 18.82 18.10 -15.64
CA ALA A 130 18.19 18.57 -16.87
C ALA A 130 17.71 20.04 -16.74
N SER A 131 17.03 20.38 -15.65
CA SER A 131 16.56 21.75 -15.39
C SER A 131 17.70 22.76 -15.21
N ALA A 132 18.79 22.33 -14.56
CA ALA A 132 20.00 23.14 -14.43
C ALA A 132 20.67 23.36 -15.80
N ALA A 133 20.70 22.34 -16.66
CA ALA A 133 21.24 22.46 -18.02
C ALA A 133 20.40 23.44 -18.87
N THR A 134 19.07 23.40 -18.78
CA THR A 134 18.25 24.36 -19.54
C THR A 134 18.49 25.80 -19.09
N SER A 135 18.67 26.01 -17.77
CA SER A 135 19.02 27.33 -17.20
C SER A 135 20.38 27.87 -17.62
N LEU A 136 21.30 26.98 -18.00
CA LEU A 136 22.62 27.35 -18.54
C LEU A 136 22.59 27.63 -20.05
N GLY A 137 21.42 27.53 -20.69
CA GLY A 137 21.22 27.80 -22.11
C GLY A 137 21.46 26.61 -23.04
N PHE A 138 21.47 25.37 -22.51
CA PHE A 138 21.62 24.18 -23.35
C PHE A 138 20.31 23.80 -24.08
N PHE A 139 19.15 24.25 -23.60
CA PHE A 139 17.82 23.93 -24.15
C PHE A 139 16.83 25.08 -23.92
N ASP A 140 15.82 25.20 -24.80
CA ASP A 140 14.77 26.24 -24.75
C ASP A 140 13.51 25.86 -23.94
N LEU A 141 13.55 24.77 -23.16
CA LEU A 141 12.42 24.32 -22.33
C LEU A 141 12.70 24.51 -20.84
N GLU A 142 11.70 25.01 -20.12
CA GLU A 142 11.78 25.23 -18.67
C GLU A 142 11.17 24.05 -17.89
N PHE A 143 12.03 23.24 -17.25
CA PHE A 143 11.63 22.02 -16.52
C PHE A 143 11.49 22.18 -14.99
N TRP A 144 11.65 23.40 -14.48
CA TRP A 144 11.68 23.66 -13.04
C TRP A 144 10.35 23.39 -12.34
N TRP A 145 9.23 23.61 -13.04
CA TRP A 145 7.90 23.37 -12.47
C TRP A 145 7.58 21.87 -12.42
N GLU A 146 8.02 21.07 -13.40
CA GLU A 146 7.93 19.61 -13.38
C GLU A 146 8.76 19.03 -12.24
N LEU A 147 10.00 19.51 -12.05
CA LEU A 147 10.83 19.12 -10.91
C LEU A 147 10.14 19.43 -9.58
N ALA A 148 9.58 20.63 -9.44
CA ALA A 148 8.89 21.04 -8.23
C ALA A 148 7.67 20.15 -7.95
N LEU A 149 6.84 19.89 -8.95
CA LEU A 149 5.68 19.01 -8.81
C LEU A 149 6.09 17.57 -8.52
N LEU A 150 7.09 17.02 -9.22
CA LEU A 150 7.64 15.68 -8.99
C LEU A 150 8.04 15.51 -7.53
N ILE A 151 8.75 16.47 -6.96
CA ILE A 151 9.12 16.44 -5.55
C ILE A 151 7.88 16.54 -4.66
N VAL A 152 6.98 17.52 -4.89
CA VAL A 152 5.76 17.71 -4.08
C VAL A 152 4.88 16.44 -4.04
N ILE A 153 4.63 15.79 -5.18
CA ILE A 153 3.81 14.58 -5.24
C ILE A 153 4.48 13.39 -4.54
N MET A 154 5.82 13.29 -4.59
CA MET A 154 6.55 12.22 -3.90
C MET A 154 6.52 12.43 -2.38
N LEU A 155 6.68 13.67 -1.89
CA LEU A 155 6.49 13.99 -0.46
C LEU A 155 5.07 13.68 -0.01
N LEU A 156 4.07 13.99 -0.85
CA LEU A 156 2.68 13.67 -0.58
C LEU A 156 2.49 12.15 -0.46
N GLY A 157 3.03 11.37 -1.40
CA GLY A 157 2.95 9.91 -1.41
C GLY A 157 3.52 9.30 -0.14
N HIS A 158 4.74 9.66 0.24
CA HIS A 158 5.37 9.19 1.48
C HIS A 158 4.56 9.56 2.73
N TRP A 159 4.00 10.77 2.78
CA TRP A 159 3.14 11.16 3.89
C TRP A 159 1.84 10.34 3.95
N GLN A 160 1.22 10.05 2.80
CA GLN A 160 0.02 9.23 2.71
C GLN A 160 0.29 7.76 3.04
N GLU A 161 1.41 7.22 2.61
CA GLU A 161 1.86 5.85 2.95
C GLU A 161 1.93 5.67 4.46
N MET A 162 2.58 6.61 5.16
CA MET A 162 2.62 6.60 6.63
C MET A 162 1.24 6.78 7.28
N ARG A 163 0.38 7.64 6.70
CA ARG A 163 -0.97 7.89 7.26
C ARG A 163 -1.94 6.72 7.05
N ALA A 164 -1.89 6.06 5.91
CA ALA A 164 -2.79 4.96 5.56
C ALA A 164 -2.43 3.67 6.31
N LEU A 165 -1.13 3.36 6.44
CA LEU A 165 -0.66 2.18 7.17
C LEU A 165 -0.94 2.29 8.68
N GLY A 166 -0.74 3.47 9.27
CA GLY A 166 -1.03 3.69 10.69
C GLY A 166 -2.52 3.51 11.06
N GLN A 167 -3.43 3.86 10.16
CA GLN A 167 -4.88 3.68 10.38
C GLN A 167 -5.30 2.21 10.26
N ALA A 168 -4.74 1.47 9.29
CA ALA A 168 -5.05 0.05 9.09
C ALA A 168 -4.51 -0.85 10.23
N GLN A 169 -3.30 -0.57 10.73
CA GLN A 169 -2.73 -1.31 11.87
C GLN A 169 -3.49 -1.05 13.19
N GLY A 170 -4.06 0.14 13.38
CA GLY A 170 -4.94 0.44 14.53
C GLY A 170 -6.21 -0.42 14.56
N ALA A 171 -6.81 -0.70 13.40
CA ALA A 171 -7.97 -1.57 13.29
C ALA A 171 -7.62 -3.05 13.49
N LEU A 172 -6.48 -3.51 12.96
CA LEU A 172 -5.99 -4.88 13.19
C LEU A 172 -5.57 -5.11 14.64
N SER A 173 -4.97 -4.12 15.31
CA SER A 173 -4.66 -4.20 16.75
C SER A 173 -5.93 -4.17 17.59
N ALA A 174 -6.96 -3.40 17.22
CA ALA A 174 -8.27 -3.46 17.86
C ALA A 174 -8.97 -4.82 17.65
N LEU A 175 -8.79 -5.46 16.49
CA LEU A 175 -9.25 -6.82 16.23
C LEU A 175 -8.42 -7.87 16.99
N ALA A 176 -7.10 -7.70 17.14
CA ALA A 176 -6.24 -8.58 17.92
C ALA A 176 -6.57 -8.53 19.42
N VAL A 177 -6.96 -7.37 19.94
CA VAL A 177 -7.46 -7.22 21.32
C VAL A 177 -8.84 -7.88 21.51
N LEU A 178 -9.64 -7.99 20.44
CA LEU A 178 -10.91 -8.73 20.43
C LEU A 178 -10.74 -10.23 20.14
N LEU A 179 -9.52 -10.71 19.87
CA LEU A 179 -9.14 -12.13 19.95
C LEU A 179 -8.31 -12.39 21.22
N PRO A 180 -8.90 -12.30 22.44
CA PRO A 180 -8.24 -12.82 23.62
C PRO A 180 -8.06 -14.34 23.47
N ASP A 181 -6.84 -14.84 23.65
CA ASP A 181 -6.50 -16.26 23.77
C ASP A 181 -6.88 -16.79 25.16
N GLU A 182 -8.09 -16.45 25.61
CA GLU A 182 -8.70 -16.97 26.82
C GLU A 182 -9.83 -17.91 26.40
N ALA A 183 -9.49 -18.92 25.59
CA ALA A 183 -10.16 -20.19 25.73
C ALA A 183 -9.74 -20.75 27.10
N SER A 184 -10.35 -20.22 28.16
CA SER A 184 -10.33 -20.79 29.49
C SER A 184 -10.63 -22.28 29.33
N ALA A 185 -9.60 -23.11 29.41
CA ALA A 185 -9.71 -24.55 29.52
C ALA A 185 -10.31 -24.84 30.90
N SER A 186 -11.59 -24.52 31.07
CA SER A 186 -12.38 -25.11 32.14
C SER A 186 -12.41 -26.60 31.80
N PRO A 187 -11.83 -27.48 32.63
CA PRO A 187 -11.93 -28.91 32.39
C PRO A 187 -13.41 -29.26 32.52
N MET A 188 -14.10 -29.39 31.39
CA MET A 188 -15.41 -29.99 31.32
C MET A 188 -15.18 -31.47 31.59
N THR A 189 -15.10 -31.84 32.88
CA THR A 189 -15.31 -33.20 33.35
C THR A 189 -16.76 -33.57 33.06
N ALA A 190 -17.07 -33.76 31.79
CA ALA A 190 -18.21 -34.54 31.36
C ALA A 190 -17.80 -36.00 31.59
N ALA A 191 -18.24 -36.56 32.72
CA ALA A 191 -18.22 -37.99 32.92
C ALA A 191 -18.96 -38.64 31.74
N ILE A 192 -18.23 -39.26 30.82
CA ILE A 192 -18.80 -40.12 29.77
C ILE A 192 -19.10 -41.45 30.45
N PRO A 193 -20.38 -41.85 30.64
CA PRO A 193 -20.67 -43.19 31.13
C PRO A 193 -20.33 -44.18 30.01
N SER A 194 -19.35 -45.05 30.27
CA SER A 194 -19.01 -46.17 29.39
C SER A 194 -20.17 -47.15 29.32
N ARG A 195 -20.97 -47.11 28.24
CA ARG A 195 -21.89 -48.20 27.89
C ARG A 195 -21.18 -49.14 26.92
N SER A 196 -20.97 -50.38 27.36
CA SER A 196 -20.52 -51.50 26.54
C SER A 196 -21.55 -51.86 25.46
N PRO A 197 -21.12 -52.31 24.27
CA PRO A 197 -22.03 -52.64 23.18
C PRO A 197 -22.71 -53.99 23.42
N THR A 198 -24.05 -53.98 23.58
CA THR A 198 -24.87 -55.19 23.41
C THR A 198 -25.38 -55.23 21.97
N SER A 199 -25.06 -56.32 21.27
CA SER A 199 -25.45 -56.63 19.90
C SER A 199 -26.97 -56.75 19.73
N GLY A 200 -27.56 -56.01 18.80
CA GLY A 200 -28.97 -56.11 18.36
C GLY A 200 -29.22 -55.25 17.11
N PRO A 201 -30.15 -55.63 16.20
CA PRO A 201 -30.00 -55.41 14.76
C PRO A 201 -30.17 -53.94 14.35
N ALA A 202 -29.11 -53.38 13.79
CA ALA A 202 -28.92 -51.97 13.44
C ALA A 202 -29.69 -51.48 12.20
N MET A 203 -30.63 -52.26 11.64
CA MET A 203 -31.19 -51.95 10.32
C MET A 203 -32.50 -51.14 10.35
N SER A 204 -33.25 -51.17 11.46
CA SER A 204 -34.50 -50.42 11.62
C SER A 204 -34.30 -48.98 12.08
N CYS A 205 -33.23 -48.68 12.81
CA CYS A 205 -32.97 -47.35 13.35
C CYS A 205 -32.38 -46.38 12.30
N TRP A 206 -31.71 -46.90 11.26
CA TRP A 206 -31.05 -46.06 10.25
C TRP A 206 -32.05 -45.43 9.27
N CYS A 207 -33.13 -46.13 8.90
CA CYS A 207 -34.17 -45.58 8.02
C CYS A 207 -34.97 -44.43 8.65
N ALA A 208 -35.11 -44.40 9.98
CA ALA A 208 -35.81 -43.32 10.67
C ALA A 208 -34.99 -42.01 10.68
N LEU A 209 -33.66 -42.11 10.82
CA LEU A 209 -32.78 -40.95 10.87
C LEU A 209 -32.62 -40.26 9.50
N VAL A 210 -32.60 -41.03 8.40
CA VAL A 210 -32.48 -40.48 7.04
C VAL A 210 -33.75 -39.75 6.59
N ARG A 211 -34.94 -40.14 7.11
CA ARG A 211 -36.21 -39.48 6.76
C ARG A 211 -36.38 -38.12 7.45
N ALA A 212 -35.72 -37.90 8.59
CA ALA A 212 -35.77 -36.63 9.33
C ALA A 212 -34.86 -35.54 8.73
N CYS A 213 -33.88 -35.90 7.91
CA CYS A 213 -32.91 -34.97 7.33
C CYS A 213 -33.23 -34.63 5.86
N ARG A 214 -34.51 -34.39 5.53
CA ARG A 214 -34.91 -33.79 4.24
C ARG A 214 -35.04 -32.28 4.44
N PRO A 215 -34.14 -31.45 3.86
CA PRO A 215 -34.25 -30.01 3.97
C PRO A 215 -35.49 -29.51 3.23
N MET A 216 -36.29 -28.73 3.96
CA MET A 216 -37.49 -28.03 3.50
C MET A 216 -37.07 -26.91 2.54
N ALA A 217 -36.83 -27.27 1.27
CA ALA A 217 -36.55 -26.34 0.21
C ALA A 217 -37.84 -25.98 -0.55
N ARG A 218 -38.10 -24.66 -0.62
CA ARG A 218 -38.79 -23.93 -1.69
C ARG A 218 -40.33 -23.86 -1.63
N SER A 219 -40.84 -22.71 -1.15
CA SER A 219 -42.02 -22.05 -1.75
C SER A 219 -42.08 -20.58 -1.35
N SER A 220 -41.40 -19.73 -2.11
CA SER A 220 -41.75 -18.32 -2.23
C SER A 220 -41.26 -17.84 -3.60
N MET A 221 -42.13 -17.95 -4.59
CA MET A 221 -41.96 -17.29 -5.88
C MET A 221 -43.33 -16.75 -6.29
N GLY A 222 -43.59 -15.52 -5.88
CA GLY A 222 -44.67 -14.72 -6.45
C GLY A 222 -44.20 -14.14 -7.78
N GLY A 223 -45.05 -14.20 -8.79
CA GLY A 223 -44.80 -13.60 -10.11
C GLY A 223 -46.02 -13.70 -11.01
N ARG A 224 -46.99 -12.80 -10.79
CA ARG A 224 -48.13 -12.54 -11.68
C ARG A 224 -47.68 -11.64 -12.83
N THR A 225 -47.81 -12.11 -14.07
CA THR A 225 -47.87 -11.31 -15.31
C THR A 225 -48.75 -12.12 -16.28
N SER A 226 -50.05 -11.84 -16.49
CA SER A 226 -50.64 -10.74 -17.28
C SER A 226 -49.99 -10.55 -18.65
N THR A 227 -50.61 -11.10 -19.70
CA THR A 227 -50.74 -10.61 -21.11
C THR A 227 -51.42 -11.76 -21.88
N SER A 228 -52.72 -11.74 -22.22
CA SER A 228 -53.45 -10.94 -23.23
C SER A 228 -53.15 -11.35 -24.68
N ARG A 229 -54.15 -12.03 -25.27
CA ARG A 229 -54.56 -12.09 -26.70
C ARG A 229 -53.56 -12.57 -27.74
#